data_AF-A0ABC8V188-F1
#
_entry.id   AF-A0ABC8V188-F1
#
_cell.length_a   1.000
_cell.length_b   1.000
_cell.length_c   1.000
_cell.angle_alpha   90.00
_cell.angle_beta   90.00
_cell.angle_gamma   90.00
#
_symmetry.space_group_name_H-M   'P 1'
#
loop_
_entity.id
_entity.type
_entity.pdbx_description
1 polymer ?
#
loop_
_entity_poly.entity_id
_entity_poly.type
_entity_poly.pdbx_seq_one_letter_code
_entity_poly.pdbx_strand_id
1 'polypeptide(L)'
;MGTKGTTIMRPKARCVKVVHYCAAGSKPWRYTGEEENMDREDIKMLVKQWRDIYNDESLDYKRTNAAAEDVNKFTAVLSEGGVVYYVTAPSAA
;
A
#
# COMPACT_ATOMS: atom_id res chain seq x y z
N MET A 1 34.66 -35.96 6.67
CA MET A 1 33.24 -35.63 6.90
C MET A 1 33.02 -34.19 6.45
N GLY A 2 32.63 -33.96 5.18
CA GLY A 2 32.39 -32.61 4.67
C GLY A 2 30.94 -32.20 4.92
N THR A 3 30.70 -31.20 5.76
CA THR A 3 29.39 -30.61 5.95
C THR A 3 29.02 -29.81 4.69
N LYS A 4 28.03 -30.29 3.94
CA LYS A 4 27.50 -29.55 2.80
C LYS A 4 26.82 -28.30 3.34
N GLY A 5 27.38 -27.12 3.04
CA GLY A 5 26.74 -25.85 3.33
C GLY A 5 25.45 -25.74 2.54
N THR A 6 24.33 -25.87 3.23
CA THR A 6 23.00 -25.61 2.66
C THR A 6 22.90 -24.11 2.39
N THR A 7 23.12 -23.71 1.14
CA THR A 7 22.79 -22.36 0.66
C THR A 7 21.30 -22.14 0.85
N ILE A 8 20.93 -21.40 1.89
CA ILE A 8 19.56 -20.93 2.10
C ILE A 8 19.28 -19.95 0.97
N MET A 9 18.60 -20.41 -0.08
CA MET A 9 17.98 -19.57 -1.10
C MET A 9 16.97 -18.66 -0.40
N ARG A 10 17.42 -17.47 0.00
CA ARG A 10 16.55 -16.46 0.61
C ARG A 10 15.56 -15.99 -0.47
N PRO A 11 14.24 -16.06 -0.24
CA PRO A 11 13.27 -15.62 -1.23
C PRO A 11 13.50 -14.15 -1.60
N LYS A 12 13.45 -13.88 -2.91
CA LYS A 12 13.84 -12.63 -3.59
C LYS A 12 13.04 -11.39 -3.17
N ALA A 13 11.94 -11.57 -2.43
CA ALA A 13 11.06 -10.49 -1.99
C ALA A 13 11.67 -9.52 -0.97
N ARG A 14 12.73 -9.87 -0.24
CA ARG A 14 13.37 -8.94 0.71
C ARG A 14 14.07 -7.75 0.06
N CYS A 15 14.24 -7.73 -1.26
CA CYS A 15 14.91 -6.65 -1.98
C CYS A 15 13.94 -5.68 -2.68
N VAL A 16 12.62 -5.92 -2.58
CA VAL A 16 11.60 -5.07 -3.22
C VAL A 16 11.19 -3.96 -2.25
N LYS A 17 11.30 -2.70 -2.68
CA LYS A 17 10.90 -1.53 -1.89
C LYS A 17 9.49 -1.03 -2.21
N VAL A 18 9.09 -1.13 -3.47
CA VAL A 18 7.80 -0.63 -3.98
C VAL A 18 7.25 -1.65 -4.97
N VAL A 19 5.94 -1.89 -4.91
CA VAL A 19 5.21 -2.79 -5.80
C VAL A 19 4.17 -1.98 -6.57
N HIS A 20 4.14 -2.14 -7.89
CA HIS A 20 3.12 -1.56 -8.76
C HIS A 20 2.17 -2.65 -9.26
N TYR A 21 0.91 -2.60 -8.84
CA TYR A 21 -0.13 -3.58 -9.18
C TYR A 21 -0.85 -3.18 -10.48
N CYS A 22 -0.24 -3.48 -11.63
CA CYS A 22 -0.72 -3.04 -12.94
C CYS A 22 -1.67 -4.05 -13.63
N ALA A 23 -1.55 -5.34 -13.33
CA ALA A 23 -2.34 -6.38 -14.00
C ALA A 23 -3.80 -6.43 -13.48
N ALA A 24 -4.73 -6.87 -14.33
CA ALA A 24 -6.09 -7.22 -13.89
C ALA A 24 -6.00 -8.28 -12.78
N GLY A 25 -6.84 -8.18 -11.74
CA GLY A 25 -6.79 -9.06 -10.56
C GLY A 25 -5.64 -8.77 -9.57
N SER A 26 -4.59 -8.06 -9.98
CA SER A 26 -3.42 -7.84 -9.12
C SER A 26 -3.65 -6.85 -7.97
N LYS A 27 -4.73 -6.06 -8.02
CA LYS A 27 -5.09 -5.10 -6.97
C LYS A 27 -5.40 -5.86 -5.67
N PRO A 28 -4.61 -5.70 -4.60
CA PRO A 28 -4.75 -6.54 -3.39
C PRO A 28 -6.12 -6.46 -2.73
N TRP A 29 -6.77 -5.28 -2.77
CA TRP A 29 -8.11 -5.06 -2.22
C TRP A 29 -9.24 -5.66 -3.06
N ARG A 30 -8.96 -6.19 -4.26
CA ARG A 30 -9.91 -6.96 -5.09
C ARG A 30 -9.33 -8.29 -5.55
N TYR A 31 -8.34 -8.82 -4.85
CA TYR A 31 -7.68 -10.05 -5.24
C TYR A 31 -8.64 -11.24 -5.12
N THR A 32 -8.99 -11.86 -6.24
CA THR A 32 -9.80 -13.09 -6.30
C THR A 32 -8.93 -14.33 -6.51
N GLY A 33 -7.83 -14.18 -7.25
CA GLY A 33 -6.92 -15.27 -7.59
C GLY A 33 -7.32 -16.03 -8.85
N GLU A 34 -8.40 -15.61 -9.52
CA GLU A 34 -8.93 -16.27 -10.72
C GLU A 34 -8.39 -15.67 -12.01
N GLU A 35 -7.84 -14.46 -11.96
CA GLU A 35 -7.32 -13.76 -13.13
C GLU A 35 -5.99 -14.35 -13.63
N GLU A 36 -5.65 -14.02 -14.88
CA GLU A 36 -4.43 -14.50 -15.52
C GLU A 36 -3.18 -14.18 -14.69
N ASN A 37 -2.30 -15.18 -14.53
CA ASN A 37 -1.04 -15.10 -13.78
C ASN A 37 -1.19 -14.99 -12.25
N MET A 38 -2.39 -15.04 -11.67
CA MET A 38 -2.58 -15.03 -10.21
C MET A 38 -2.17 -16.34 -9.52
N ASP A 39 -1.89 -17.39 -10.29
CA ASP A 39 -1.31 -18.64 -9.82
C ASP A 39 0.16 -18.48 -9.38
N ARG A 40 0.82 -17.37 -9.77
CA ARG A 40 2.22 -17.09 -9.42
C ARG A 40 2.44 -16.89 -7.91
N GLU A 41 3.37 -17.65 -7.36
CA GLU A 41 3.66 -17.66 -5.91
C GLU A 41 4.19 -16.32 -5.37
N ASP A 42 4.94 -15.56 -6.17
CA ASP A 42 5.39 -14.24 -5.77
C ASP A 42 4.24 -13.23 -5.70
N ILE A 43 3.24 -13.33 -6.58
CA ILE A 43 2.03 -12.49 -6.50
C ILE A 43 1.25 -12.80 -5.23
N LYS A 44 1.00 -14.10 -4.95
CA LYS A 44 0.32 -14.53 -3.72
C LYS A 44 1.04 -14.02 -2.47
N MET A 45 2.37 -14.08 -2.47
CA MET A 45 3.18 -13.55 -1.37
C MET A 45 3.04 -12.04 -1.19
N LEU A 46 3.06 -11.26 -2.29
CA LEU A 46 2.90 -9.80 -2.22
C LEU A 46 1.49 -9.39 -1.76
N VAL A 47 0.46 -10.09 -2.22
CA VAL A 47 -0.93 -9.86 -1.78
C VAL A 47 -1.09 -10.21 -0.30
N LYS A 48 -0.46 -11.30 0.15
CA LYS A 48 -0.45 -11.67 1.58
C LYS A 48 0.20 -10.57 2.43
N GLN A 49 1.39 -10.09 2.06
CA GLN A 49 2.05 -9.00 2.78
C GLN A 49 1.20 -7.73 2.84
N TRP A 50 0.54 -7.37 1.73
CA TRP A 50 -0.38 -6.23 1.72
C TRP A 50 -1.55 -6.44 2.68
N ARG A 51 -2.13 -7.64 2.71
CA ARG A 51 -3.25 -7.98 3.61
C ARG A 51 -2.83 -7.98 5.08
N ASP A 52 -1.63 -8.48 5.38
CA ASP A 52 -1.07 -8.46 6.74
C ASP A 52 -0.93 -7.02 7.26
N ILE A 53 -0.50 -6.08 6.40
CA ILE A 53 -0.41 -4.64 6.73
C ILE A 53 -1.82 -4.03 6.88
N TYR A 54 -2.73 -4.31 5.96
CA TYR A 54 -4.09 -3.74 5.99
C TYR A 54 -4.89 -4.17 7.23
N ASN A 55 -4.71 -5.41 7.69
CA ASN A 55 -5.38 -5.94 8.87
C ASN A 55 -4.64 -5.64 10.18
N ASP A 56 -3.52 -4.93 10.14
CA ASP A 56 -2.78 -4.56 11.34
C ASP A 56 -3.50 -3.42 12.06
N GLU A 57 -4.26 -3.76 13.10
CA GLU A 57 -5.00 -2.80 13.96
C GLU A 57 -4.09 -1.75 14.62
N SER A 58 -2.77 -1.98 14.70
CA SER A 58 -1.84 -0.97 15.22
C SER A 58 -1.67 0.22 14.28
N LEU A 59 -1.93 0.01 12.99
CA LEU A 59 -1.91 1.03 11.95
C LEU A 59 -3.25 1.76 11.80
N ASP A 60 -4.28 1.31 12.50
CA ASP A 60 -5.56 2.00 12.52
C ASP A 60 -5.37 3.44 12.98
N TYR A 61 -5.93 4.36 12.21
CA TYR A 61 -5.90 5.77 12.55
C TYR A 61 -6.72 6.02 13.83
N LYS A 62 -6.03 6.14 14.96
CA LYS A 62 -6.62 6.52 16.24
C LYS A 62 -6.59 8.04 16.34
N ARG A 63 -7.76 8.67 16.16
CA ARG A 63 -7.92 10.10 16.49
C ARG A 63 -7.75 10.28 18.00
N THR A 64 -6.54 10.60 18.44
CA THR A 64 -6.28 11.03 19.81
C THR A 64 -6.86 12.44 19.99
N ASN A 65 -7.37 12.76 21.17
CA ASN A 65 -7.98 14.07 21.43
C ASN A 65 -7.01 15.26 21.23
N ALA A 66 -5.69 15.01 21.20
CA ALA A 66 -4.67 15.98 20.81
C ALA A 66 -4.71 16.34 19.31
N ALA A 67 -5.10 15.40 18.44
CA ALA A 67 -5.26 15.67 17.02
C ALA A 67 -6.51 16.53 16.72
N ALA A 68 -7.50 16.57 17.61
CA ALA A 68 -8.68 17.42 17.43
C ALA A 68 -8.33 18.92 17.43
N GLU A 69 -7.29 19.33 18.17
CA GLU A 69 -6.82 20.73 18.15
C GLU A 69 -6.11 21.07 16.83
N ASP A 70 -5.33 20.13 16.27
CA ASP A 70 -4.64 20.32 14.99
C ASP A 70 -5.60 20.27 13.80
N VAL A 71 -6.62 19.40 13.85
CA VAL A 71 -7.69 19.39 12.82
C VAL A 71 -8.46 20.71 12.85
N ASN A 72 -8.74 21.26 14.04
CA ASN A 72 -9.40 22.57 14.18
C ASN A 72 -8.55 23.73 13.63
N LYS A 73 -7.22 23.67 13.78
CA LYS A 73 -6.32 24.64 13.15
C LYS A 73 -6.30 24.50 11.62
N PHE A 74 -6.22 23.28 11.10
CA PHE A 74 -6.22 23.03 9.67
C PHE A 74 -7.56 23.42 9.02
N THR A 75 -8.69 23.13 9.67
CA THR A 75 -10.02 23.53 9.18
C THR A 75 -10.24 25.03 9.26
N ALA A 76 -9.72 25.71 10.28
CA ALA A 76 -9.76 27.17 10.38
C ALA A 76 -8.96 27.82 9.24
N VAL A 77 -7.73 27.37 8.99
CA VAL A 77 -6.89 27.87 7.88
C VAL A 77 -7.52 27.57 6.51
N LEU A 78 -8.12 26.39 6.31
CA LEU A 78 -8.84 26.05 5.07
C LEU A 78 -10.13 26.88 4.89
N SER A 79 -10.79 27.27 5.99
CA SER A 79 -12.00 28.11 5.95
C SER A 79 -11.65 29.59 5.70
N GLU A 80 -10.51 30.06 6.18
CA GLU A 80 -9.99 31.42 5.91
C GLU A 80 -9.36 31.54 4.51
N GLY A 81 -8.76 30.46 3.99
CA GLY A 81 -8.13 30.39 2.66
C GLY A 81 -9.11 30.24 1.49
N GLY A 82 -10.31 30.81 1.60
CA GLY A 82 -11.34 30.77 0.56
C GLY A 82 -10.77 31.07 -0.83
N VAL A 83 -11.15 30.22 -1.78
CA VAL A 83 -10.75 30.14 -3.20
C VAL A 83 -9.67 29.08 -3.48
N VAL A 84 -10.14 27.83 -3.63
CA VAL A 84 -9.43 26.82 -4.42
C VAL A 84 -9.60 27.20 -5.89
N TYR A 85 -8.55 27.76 -6.51
CA TYR A 85 -8.51 27.89 -7.96
C TYR A 85 -8.45 26.49 -8.56
N TYR A 86 -9.57 26.00 -9.07
CA TYR A 86 -9.63 24.76 -9.84
C TYR A 86 -8.80 24.96 -11.11
N VAL A 87 -7.60 24.38 -11.14
CA VAL A 87 -6.78 24.33 -12.35
C VAL A 87 -7.14 23.04 -13.09
N THR A 88 -7.77 23.20 -14.25
CA THR A 88 -8.07 22.09 -15.15
C THR A 88 -6.75 21.43 -15.55
N ALA A 89 -6.57 20.15 -15.23
CA ALA A 89 -5.40 19.41 -15.70
C ALA A 89 -5.42 19.35 -17.24
N PRO A 90 -4.26 19.49 -17.91
CA PRO A 90 -4.19 19.33 -19.36
C PRO A 90 -4.59 17.91 -19.76
N SER A 91 -5.27 17.79 -20.90
CA SER A 91 -5.71 16.52 -21.46
C SER A 91 -4.50 15.61 -21.73
N ALA A 92 -4.52 14.41 -21.15
CA ALA A 92 -3.50 13.40 -21.40
C ALA A 92 -3.57 12.96 -22.87
N ALA A 93 -2.43 13.00 -23.55
CA ALA A 93 -2.25 12.53 -24.92
C ALA A 93 -1.91 11.03 -24.97
#